data_AF-F0FWM9-F1
#
_entry.id   AF-F0FWM9-F1
#
_cell.length_a   1.000
_cell.length_b   1.000
_cell.length_c   1.000
_cell.angle_alpha   90.00
_cell.angle_beta   90.00
_cell.angle_gamma   90.00
#
_symmetry.space_group_name_H-M   'P 1'
#
loop_
_entity.id
_entity.type
_entity.pdbx_description
1 polymer ?
#
loop_
_entity_poly.entity_id
_entity_poly.type
_entity_poly.pdbx_seq_one_letter_code
_entity_poly.pdbx_strand_id
1 'polypeptide(L)'
;RRTAEFIDACERALKTRWPGAHVFFFGHLGDSNLHVCVSAPYAVGESAHDIDAVLYPLVRDAGGSVSAEHGIGRYKRDWLGCSRSDAEIAAMRRLKHAFDPLGLLNPGKVI
;
A
#
# COMPACT_ATOMS: atom_id res chain seq x y z
N ARG A 1 13.99 -5.96 -14.23
CA ARG A 1 14.44 -4.55 -14.36
C ARG A 1 13.61 -3.61 -13.50
N ARG A 2 12.28 -3.52 -13.72
CA ARG A 2 11.39 -2.66 -12.90
C ARG A 2 11.41 -2.96 -11.39
N THR A 3 11.51 -4.23 -10.99
CA THR A 3 11.54 -4.63 -9.57
C THR A 3 12.79 -4.10 -8.85
N ALA A 4 13.97 -4.17 -9.47
CA ALA A 4 15.19 -3.64 -8.89
C ALA A 4 15.15 -2.11 -8.79
N GLU A 5 14.67 -1.44 -9.84
CA GLU A 5 14.49 0.02 -9.84
C GLU A 5 13.50 0.47 -8.75
N PHE A 6 12.44 -0.30 -8.52
CA PHE A 6 11.48 -0.08 -7.43
C PHE A 6 12.12 -0.25 -6.04
N ILE A 7 12.86 -1.34 -5.82
CA ILE A 7 13.60 -1.60 -4.57
C ILE A 7 14.53 -0.42 -4.25
N ASP A 8 15.34 -0.01 -5.24
CA ASP A 8 16.28 1.11 -5.05
C ASP A 8 15.54 2.43 -4.75
N ALA A 9 14.38 2.66 -5.38
CA ALA A 9 13.56 3.85 -5.14
C ALA A 9 13.00 3.86 -3.72
N CYS A 10 12.46 2.73 -3.24
CA CYS A 10 11.96 2.57 -1.88
C CYS A 10 13.07 2.79 -0.85
N GLU A 11 14.23 2.15 -1.04
CA GLU A 11 15.35 2.32 -0.12
C GLU A 11 15.81 3.78 -0.03
N ARG A 12 16.00 4.44 -1.18
CA ARG A 12 16.42 5.85 -1.20
C ARG A 12 15.39 6.74 -0.50
N ALA A 13 14.12 6.58 -0.81
CA ALA A 13 13.06 7.42 -0.25
C ALA A 13 12.96 7.24 1.28
N LEU A 14 12.98 6.00 1.75
CA LEU A 14 12.92 5.70 3.18
C LEU A 14 14.17 6.17 3.92
N LYS A 15 15.37 5.92 3.38
CA LYS A 15 16.64 6.36 4.01
C LYS A 15 16.82 7.88 3.96
N THR A 16 16.20 8.58 3.01
CA THR A 16 16.20 10.05 2.98
C THR A 16 15.44 10.62 4.18
N ARG A 17 14.29 10.03 4.52
CA ARG A 17 13.47 10.48 5.66
C ARG A 17 13.95 9.92 7.00
N TRP A 18 14.33 8.64 7.01
CA TRP A 18 14.85 7.93 8.18
C TRP A 18 16.23 7.34 7.85
N PRO A 19 17.34 8.09 8.01
CA PRO A 19 18.68 7.62 7.68
C PRO A 19 19.11 6.31 8.37
N GLY A 20 18.53 6.03 9.54
CA GLY A 20 18.74 4.78 10.28
C GLY A 20 17.74 3.66 9.96
N ALA A 21 16.95 3.77 8.90
CA ALA A 21 15.97 2.74 8.54
C ALA A 21 16.64 1.50 7.93
N HIS A 22 16.19 0.34 8.41
CA HIS A 22 16.51 -0.96 7.86
C HIS A 22 15.32 -1.43 7.02
N VAL A 23 15.55 -1.64 5.73
CA VAL A 23 14.53 -2.04 4.77
C VAL A 23 14.87 -3.45 4.28
N PHE A 24 13.93 -4.37 4.42
CA PHE A 24 14.08 -5.77 3.99
C PHE A 24 13.08 -6.06 2.89
N PHE A 25 13.57 -6.60 1.79
CA PHE A 25 12.77 -7.07 0.67
C PHE A 25 12.91 -8.59 0.55
N PHE A 26 11.79 -9.28 0.52
CA PHE A 26 11.72 -10.70 0.19
C PHE A 26 10.37 -10.98 -0.48
N GLY A 27 10.20 -12.13 -1.11
CA GLY A 27 8.92 -12.49 -1.71
C GLY A 27 9.04 -13.36 -2.93
N HIS A 28 7.97 -13.37 -3.71
CA HIS A 28 7.80 -14.21 -4.86
C HIS A 28 8.18 -13.43 -6.12
N LEU A 29 9.45 -13.52 -6.52
CA LEU A 29 9.92 -12.78 -7.70
C LEU A 29 9.21 -13.23 -9.00
N GLY A 30 8.78 -14.50 -9.07
CA GLY A 30 8.13 -15.08 -10.24
C GLY A 30 6.80 -14.43 -10.62
N ASP A 31 6.07 -13.87 -9.66
CA ASP A 31 4.80 -13.17 -9.86
C ASP A 31 4.87 -11.67 -9.53
N SER A 32 6.08 -11.16 -9.25
CA SER A 32 6.33 -9.77 -8.86
C SER A 32 5.67 -9.34 -7.53
N ASN A 33 5.45 -10.27 -6.60
CA ASN A 33 4.99 -9.98 -5.24
C ASN A 33 6.18 -9.77 -4.28
N LEU A 34 6.37 -8.53 -3.83
CA LEU A 34 7.39 -8.17 -2.85
C LEU A 34 6.77 -7.84 -1.49
N HIS A 35 7.32 -8.45 -0.45
CA HIS A 35 7.12 -8.09 0.94
C HIS A 35 8.18 -7.05 1.31
N VAL A 36 7.72 -5.89 1.78
CA VAL A 36 8.57 -4.80 2.26
C VAL A 36 8.40 -4.71 3.76
N CYS A 37 9.46 -5.00 4.51
CA CYS A 37 9.48 -4.84 5.96
C CYS A 37 10.45 -3.72 6.32
N VAL A 38 9.97 -2.74 7.10
CA VAL A 38 10.77 -1.58 7.49
C VAL A 38 10.84 -1.50 9.00
N SER A 39 12.08 -1.43 9.52
CA SER A 39 12.36 -0.99 10.88
C SER A 39 12.99 0.39 10.79
N ALA A 40 12.38 1.39 11.42
CA ALA A 40 12.85 2.76 11.37
C ALA A 40 12.91 3.36 12.79
N PRO A 41 13.87 4.25 13.08
CA PRO A 41 13.92 4.99 14.33
C PRO A 41 12.86 6.10 14.32
N TYR A 42 11.60 5.76 14.59
CA TYR A 42 10.50 6.71 14.61
C TYR A 42 10.74 7.83 15.63
N ALA A 43 10.55 9.09 15.19
CA ALA A 43 10.43 10.21 16.10
C ALA A 43 9.08 10.18 16.84
N VAL A 44 8.95 10.98 17.90
CA VAL A 44 7.68 11.13 18.62
C VAL A 44 6.60 11.63 17.64
N GLY A 45 5.50 10.88 17.55
CA GLY A 45 4.37 11.20 16.67
C GLY A 45 4.45 10.55 15.29
N GLU A 46 5.56 9.91 14.92
CA GLU A 46 5.64 9.11 13.70
C GLU A 46 5.16 7.68 13.93
N SER A 47 4.76 7.02 12.85
CA SER A 47 4.18 5.68 12.87
C SER A 47 4.47 4.91 11.58
N ALA A 48 4.08 3.64 11.54
CA ALA A 48 4.11 2.83 10.32
C ALA A 48 3.29 3.46 9.17
N HIS A 49 2.30 4.31 9.47
CA HIS A 49 1.53 5.00 8.44
C HIS A 49 2.37 6.02 7.66
N ASP A 50 3.42 6.58 8.28
CA ASP A 50 4.34 7.49 7.60
C ASP A 50 5.23 6.72 6.61
N ILE A 51 5.58 5.47 6.91
CA ILE A 51 6.27 4.56 5.98
C ILE A 51 5.37 4.29 4.77
N ASP A 52 4.11 3.96 5.01
CA ASP A 52 3.10 3.74 3.98
C ASP A 52 2.92 4.96 3.06
N ALA A 53 2.88 6.16 3.65
CA ALA A 53 2.76 7.42 2.92
C ALA A 53 3.94 7.70 1.98
N VAL A 54 5.13 7.16 2.29
CA VAL A 54 6.30 7.22 1.41
C VAL A 54 6.25 6.11 0.35
N LEU A 55 5.84 4.89 0.72
CA LEU A 55 5.90 3.73 -0.16
C LEU A 55 4.76 3.64 -1.17
N TYR A 56 3.51 3.87 -0.77
CA TYR A 56 2.36 3.64 -1.65
C TYR A 56 2.29 4.56 -2.88
N PRO A 57 2.75 5.83 -2.84
CA PRO A 57 2.93 6.61 -4.05
C PRO A 57 3.93 5.99 -5.03
N LEU A 58 5.04 5.42 -4.54
CA LEU A 58 6.01 4.71 -5.39
C LEU A 58 5.39 3.45 -6.02
N VAL A 59 4.54 2.74 -5.27
CA VAL A 59 3.78 1.59 -5.81
C VAL A 59 2.87 2.03 -6.95
N ARG A 60 2.13 3.13 -6.77
CA ARG A 60 1.28 3.72 -7.82
C ARG A 60 2.09 4.07 -9.06
N ASP A 61 3.19 4.79 -8.88
CA ASP A 61 4.01 5.29 -9.98
C ASP A 61 4.72 4.13 -10.73
N ALA A 62 4.95 3.00 -10.05
CA ALA A 62 5.43 1.76 -10.65
C ALA A 62 4.32 0.93 -11.34
N GLY A 63 3.05 1.35 -11.26
CA GLY A 63 1.89 0.60 -11.76
C GLY A 63 1.60 -0.68 -10.98
N GLY A 64 1.98 -0.73 -9.69
CA GLY A 64 1.84 -1.88 -8.81
C GLY A 64 0.55 -1.91 -7.98
N SER A 65 0.47 -2.89 -7.08
CA SER A 65 -0.64 -3.03 -6.12
C SER A 65 -0.16 -2.81 -4.68
N VAL A 66 -0.85 -1.96 -3.90
CA VAL A 66 -0.58 -1.74 -2.47
C VAL A 66 -0.88 -2.99 -1.64
N SER A 67 -1.60 -3.95 -2.22
CA SER A 67 -1.79 -5.27 -1.63
C SER A 67 -1.85 -6.33 -2.73
N ALA A 68 -0.79 -7.14 -2.84
CA ALA A 68 -0.75 -8.28 -3.76
C ALA A 68 -1.64 -9.43 -3.24
N GLU A 69 -1.61 -9.70 -1.93
CA GLU A 69 -2.22 -10.91 -1.33
C GLU A 69 -3.10 -10.63 -0.09
N HIS A 70 -2.73 -9.68 0.78
CA HIS A 70 -3.36 -9.50 2.09
C HIS A 70 -4.68 -8.71 2.08
N GLY A 71 -5.13 -8.28 0.89
CA GLY A 71 -6.33 -7.46 0.72
C GLY A 71 -6.18 -6.04 1.29
N ILE A 72 -7.31 -5.31 1.35
CA ILE A 72 -7.33 -3.88 1.70
C ILE A 72 -7.69 -3.66 3.18
N GLY A 73 -8.76 -4.30 3.65
CA GLY A 73 -9.23 -4.18 5.03
C GLY A 73 -9.52 -2.72 5.43
N ARG A 74 -9.32 -2.40 6.71
CA ARG A 74 -9.36 -1.01 7.18
C ARG A 74 -8.04 -0.28 6.91
N TYR A 75 -6.92 -0.98 7.11
CA TYR A 75 -5.58 -0.39 7.10
C TYR A 75 -5.21 0.24 5.76
N LYS A 76 -5.49 -0.44 4.64
CA LYS A 76 -5.11 0.04 3.30
C LYS A 76 -6.25 0.74 2.55
N ARG A 77 -7.41 0.94 3.18
CA ARG A 77 -8.60 1.52 2.54
C ARG A 77 -8.27 2.89 1.92
N ASP A 78 -7.61 3.74 2.70
CA ASP A 78 -7.31 5.11 2.28
C ASP A 78 -6.20 5.16 1.21
N TRP A 79 -5.51 4.04 0.99
CA TRP A 79 -4.47 3.87 -0.03
C TRP A 79 -4.96 3.14 -1.29
N LEU A 80 -6.24 2.75 -1.37
CA LEU A 80 -6.79 2.01 -2.51
C LEU A 80 -6.59 2.75 -3.85
N GLY A 81 -6.63 4.08 -3.82
CA GLY A 81 -6.38 4.94 -4.99
C GLY A 81 -4.95 4.85 -5.55
N CYS A 82 -3.99 4.29 -4.81
CA CYS A 82 -2.66 4.01 -5.33
C CYS A 82 -2.64 2.78 -6.25
N SER A 83 -3.71 2.00 -6.33
CA SER A 83 -3.77 0.79 -7.16
C SER A 83 -5.03 0.66 -8.00
N ARG A 84 -6.02 1.52 -7.77
CA ARG A 84 -7.30 1.52 -8.47
C ARG A 84 -7.66 2.93 -8.88
N SER A 85 -8.18 3.05 -10.09
CA SER A 85 -8.77 4.27 -10.61
C SER A 85 -10.06 4.64 -9.88
N ASP A 86 -10.42 5.92 -9.94
CA ASP A 86 -11.69 6.41 -9.39
C ASP A 86 -12.90 5.68 -9.99
N ALA A 87 -12.83 5.30 -11.27
CA ALA A 87 -13.88 4.54 -11.95
C ALA A 87 -14.03 3.12 -11.38
N GLU A 88 -12.92 2.41 -11.15
CA GLU A 88 -12.94 1.10 -10.49
C GLU A 88 -13.49 1.21 -9.07
N ILE A 89 -13.06 2.20 -8.29
CA ILE A 89 -13.54 2.41 -6.91
C ILE A 89 -15.04 2.76 -6.91
N ALA A 90 -15.51 3.59 -7.84
CA ALA A 90 -16.92 3.89 -8.00
C ALA A 90 -17.74 2.64 -8.33
N ALA A 91 -17.23 1.75 -9.18
CA ALA A 91 -17.86 0.48 -9.48
C ALA A 91 -17.95 -0.42 -8.24
N MET A 92 -16.87 -0.52 -7.44
CA MET A 92 -16.87 -1.27 -6.18
C MET A 92 -17.94 -0.74 -5.22
N ARG A 93 -18.04 0.59 -5.06
CA ARG A 93 -19.06 1.22 -4.19
C ARG A 93 -20.48 0.91 -4.63
N ARG A 94 -20.75 0.91 -5.94
CA ARG A 94 -22.05 0.52 -6.49
C ARG A 94 -22.40 -0.93 -6.19
N LEU A 95 -21.43 -1.85 -6.35
CA LEU A 95 -21.62 -3.26 -6.00
C LEU A 95 -21.88 -3.43 -4.49
N LYS A 96 -21.09 -2.77 -3.64
CA LYS A 96 -21.29 -2.81 -2.19
C LYS A 96 -22.69 -2.34 -1.79
N HIS A 97 -23.16 -1.23 -2.36
CA HIS A 97 -24.51 -0.73 -2.08
C HIS A 97 -25.61 -1.66 -2.59
N ALA A 98 -25.42 -2.31 -3.75
CA ALA A 98 -26.38 -3.27 -4.28
C ALA A 98 -26.56 -4.51 -3.39
N PHE A 99 -25.47 -5.01 -2.79
CA PHE A 99 -25.51 -6.19 -1.92
C PHE A 99 -25.73 -5.87 -0.43
N ASP A 100 -25.40 -4.65 0.01
CA ASP A 100 -25.50 -4.22 1.40
C ASP A 100 -26.00 -2.76 1.48
N PRO A 101 -27.28 -2.51 1.13
CA PRO A 101 -27.83 -1.16 1.09
C PRO A 101 -27.90 -0.48 2.46
N LEU A 102 -27.91 -1.27 3.54
CA LEU A 102 -27.93 -0.78 4.93
C LEU A 102 -26.51 -0.62 5.52
N GLY A 103 -25.46 -1.03 4.81
CA GLY A 103 -24.07 -0.88 5.25
C GLY A 103 -23.70 -1.73 6.47
N LEU A 104 -24.37 -2.87 6.69
CA LEU A 104 -24.18 -3.71 7.88
C LEU A 104 -22.99 -4.66 7.75
N LEU A 105 -22.62 -5.03 6.51
CA LEU A 105 -21.58 -6.00 6.25
C LEU A 105 -20.20 -5.34 6.32
N ASN A 106 -19.59 -5.35 7.51
CA ASN A 106 -18.20 -4.97 7.74
C ASN A 106 -17.89 -3.50 7.38
N PRO A 107 -18.57 -2.52 8.00
CA PRO A 107 -18.49 -1.11 7.62
C PRO A 107 -17.08 -0.53 7.75
N GLY A 108 -16.73 0.33 6.79
CA GLY A 108 -15.47 1.07 6.76
C GLY A 108 -14.24 0.24 6.42
N LYS A 109 -14.41 -0.96 5.86
CA LYS A 109 -13.31 -1.79 5.30
C LYS A 109 -13.48 -1.87 3.78
N VAL A 110 -12.35 -1.84 3.07
CA VAL A 110 -12.23 -1.86 1.60
C VAL A 110 -12.71 -0.57 0.92
N ILE A 111 -13.98 -0.19 1.04
CA ILE A 111 -14.60 0.97 0.36
C ILE A 111 -15.65 1.70 1.20
#